data_AF-A0A4P9WBN0-F1
#
_entry.id   AF-A0A4P9WBN0-F1
#
_cell.length_a   1.000
_cell.length_b   1.000
_cell.length_c   1.000
_cell.angle_alpha   90.00
_cell.angle_beta   90.00
_cell.angle_gamma   90.00
#
_symmetry.space_group_name_H-M   'P 1'
#
loop_
_entity.id
_entity.type
_entity.pdbx_description
1 polymer ?
#
loop_
_entity_poly.entity_id
_entity_poly.type
_entity_poly.pdbx_seq_one_letter_code
_entity_poly.pdbx_strand_id
1 'polypeptide(L)'
;GHSFKLRQYYKPTDCAVCREAFWATTNQGLECSVCKFICHRACKPLIDVTCHEVFSLNSVQPMYFLAADTQDRSRWLAGLEYFRKEVE
;
A
#
# COMPACT_ATOMS: atom_id res chain seq x y z
N GLY A 1 13.75 9.52 -8.85
CA GLY A 1 12.32 9.68 -9.14
C GLY A 1 11.68 8.33 -9.43
N HIS A 2 10.34 8.24 -9.40
CA HIS A 2 9.61 7.00 -9.73
C HIS A 2 9.63 6.69 -11.23
N SER A 3 9.68 5.40 -11.59
CA SER A 3 9.60 4.92 -12.98
C SER A 3 8.26 4.24 -13.26
N PHE A 4 7.28 5.04 -13.69
CA PHE A 4 5.89 4.62 -13.86
C PHE A 4 5.64 3.88 -15.17
N LYS A 5 4.82 2.82 -15.09
CA LYS A 5 4.21 2.13 -16.23
C LYS A 5 2.71 2.07 -16.02
N LEU A 6 1.97 2.14 -17.13
CA LEU A 6 0.53 1.90 -17.09
C LEU A 6 0.27 0.42 -16.81
N ARG A 7 -0.58 0.14 -15.82
CA ARG A 7 -0.94 -1.21 -15.37
C ARG A 7 -2.45 -1.32 -15.27
N GLN A 8 -2.98 -2.45 -15.75
CA GLN A 8 -4.38 -2.81 -15.54
C GLN A 8 -4.52 -3.71 -14.31
N TYR A 9 -5.52 -3.43 -13.49
CA TYR A 9 -5.81 -4.13 -12.24
C TYR A 9 -7.11 -4.94 -12.37
N TYR A 10 -7.07 -6.20 -11.94
CA TYR A 10 -8.22 -7.11 -11.95
C TYR A 10 -8.74 -7.41 -10.55
N LYS A 11 -8.09 -6.86 -9.52
CA LYS A 11 -8.49 -6.91 -8.12
C LYS A 11 -8.67 -5.48 -7.62
N PRO A 12 -9.55 -5.24 -6.63
CA PRO A 12 -9.62 -3.94 -5.96
C PRO A 12 -8.22 -3.51 -5.53
N THR A 13 -7.81 -2.35 -6.01
CA THR A 13 -6.50 -1.75 -5.73
C THR A 13 -6.76 -0.28 -5.53
N ASP A 14 -6.15 0.31 -4.50
CA ASP A 14 -6.36 1.72 -4.17
C ASP A 14 -5.18 2.57 -4.63
N CYS A 15 -5.47 3.82 -4.97
CA CYS A 15 -4.44 4.81 -5.20
C CYS A 15 -3.76 5.16 -3.88
N ALA A 16 -2.42 5.09 -3.82
CA ALA A 16 -1.66 5.43 -2.62
C ALA A 16 -1.78 6.91 -2.19
N VAL A 17 -2.26 7.78 -3.08
CA VAL A 17 -2.44 9.23 -2.85
C VAL A 17 -3.84 9.54 -2.34
N CYS A 18 -4.90 9.27 -3.12
CA CYS A 18 -6.27 9.61 -2.73
C CYS A 18 -7.01 8.51 -1.94
N ARG A 19 -6.44 7.30 -1.85
CA ARG A 19 -7.04 6.12 -1.19
C ARG A 19 -8.36 5.64 -1.80
N GLU A 20 -8.69 6.10 -3.00
CA GLU A 20 -9.83 5.60 -3.77
C GLU A 20 -9.41 4.44 -4.69
N ALA A 21 -10.31 3.48 -4.86
CA ALA A 21 -10.10 2.31 -5.72
C ALA A 21 -10.11 2.68 -7.21
N PHE A 22 -9.37 1.91 -8.02
CA PHE A 22 -9.50 1.99 -9.47
C PHE A 22 -10.84 1.36 -9.90
N TRP A 23 -11.82 2.18 -10.32
CA TRP A 23 -13.16 1.71 -10.69
C TRP A 23 -13.32 1.34 -12.18
N ALA A 24 -14.31 0.46 -12.41
CA ALA A 24 -14.68 -0.33 -13.58
C ALA A 24 -14.43 0.19 -15.01
N THR A 25 -14.47 1.49 -15.29
CA THR A 25 -14.31 2.01 -16.68
C THR A 25 -12.85 2.30 -17.03
N THR A 26 -12.02 2.57 -16.02
CA THR A 26 -10.57 2.72 -16.15
C THR A 26 -9.90 1.99 -15.00
N ASN A 27 -9.91 0.65 -15.05
CA ASN A 27 -9.15 -0.23 -14.16
C ASN A 27 -7.63 -0.10 -14.37
N GLN A 28 -7.14 1.10 -14.70
CA GLN A 28 -5.77 1.36 -15.05
C GLN A 28 -5.18 2.40 -14.11
N GLY A 29 -4.04 2.06 -13.52
CA GLY A 29 -3.22 2.96 -12.72
C GLY A 29 -1.81 3.06 -13.25
N LEU A 30 -1.05 3.98 -12.68
CA LEU A 30 0.39 4.07 -12.86
C LEU A 30 1.07 3.32 -11.73
N GLU A 31 1.87 2.32 -12.08
CA GLU A 31 2.68 1.55 -11.14
C GLU A 31 4.15 1.87 -11.32
N CYS A 32 4.84 2.19 -10.23
CA CYS A 32 6.29 2.29 -10.24
C CYS A 32 6.90 0.89 -10.39
N SER A 33 7.70 0.68 -11.43
CA SER A 33 8.33 -0.60 -11.73
C SER A 33 9.31 -1.07 -10.64
N VAL A 34 9.85 -0.14 -9.83
CA VAL A 34 10.83 -0.38 -8.77
C VAL A 34 10.18 -0.59 -7.41
N CYS A 35 9.54 0.45 -6.85
CA CYS A 35 9.00 0.41 -5.48
C CYS A 35 7.55 -0.07 -5.40
N LYS A 36 6.89 -0.36 -6.53
CA LYS A 36 5.48 -0.77 -6.60
C LYS A 36 4.48 0.27 -6.09
N PHE A 37 4.86 1.55 -6.04
CA PHE A 37 3.91 2.64 -5.76
C PHE A 37 2.84 2.72 -6.84
N ILE A 38 1.56 2.72 -6.46
CA ILE A 38 0.41 2.72 -7.37
C ILE A 38 -0.38 4.03 -7.21
N CYS A 39 -0.69 4.71 -8.32
CA CYS A 39 -1.50 5.93 -8.29
C CYS A 39 -2.35 6.15 -9.55
N HIS A 40 -3.37 6.99 -9.43
CA HIS A 40 -4.08 7.52 -10.60
C HIS A 40 -3.19 8.46 -11.42
N ARG A 41 -3.48 8.60 -12.71
CA ARG A 41 -2.79 9.56 -13.59
C ARG A 41 -2.89 10.99 -13.07
N ALA A 42 -4.08 11.39 -12.58
CA ALA A 42 -4.33 12.71 -12.00
C ALA A 42 -3.61 12.91 -10.65
N CYS A 43 -3.32 11.83 -9.92
CA CYS A 43 -2.63 11.89 -8.63
C CYS A 43 -1.10 11.90 -8.75
N LYS A 44 -0.53 11.49 -9.89
CA LYS A 44 0.92 11.50 -10.14
C LYS A 44 1.62 12.83 -9.77
N PRO A 45 1.12 14.03 -10.14
CA PRO A 45 1.77 15.28 -9.76
C PRO A 45 1.71 15.61 -8.26
N LEU A 46 0.84 14.93 -7.48
CA LEU A 46 0.66 15.16 -6.05
C LEU A 46 1.57 14.29 -5.18
N ILE A 47 2.44 13.47 -5.79
CA ILE A 47 3.33 12.57 -5.06
C ILE A 47 4.45 13.39 -4.42
N ASP A 48 4.52 13.34 -3.09
CA ASP A 48 5.52 13.98 -2.23
C ASP A 48 6.66 13.02 -1.81
N VAL A 49 6.41 11.70 -1.84
CA VAL A 49 7.40 10.67 -1.50
C VAL A 49 8.28 10.24 -2.66
N THR A 50 9.56 10.00 -2.39
CA THR A 50 10.52 9.48 -3.36
C THR A 50 10.42 7.96 -3.53
N CYS A 51 10.92 7.47 -4.67
CA CYS A 51 10.98 6.02 -4.92
C CYS A 51 11.85 5.28 -3.91
N HIS A 52 12.90 5.92 -3.39
CA HIS A 52 13.81 5.31 -2.42
C HIS A 52 13.15 5.16 -1.04
N GLU A 53 12.42 6.18 -0.58
CA GLU A 53 11.66 6.12 0.66
C GLU A 53 10.63 4.99 0.62
N VAL A 54 9.82 4.92 -0.44
CA VAL A 54 8.83 3.85 -0.60
C VAL A 54 9.51 2.47 -0.67
N PHE A 55 10.61 2.34 -1.39
CA PHE A 55 11.34 1.07 -1.48
C PHE A 55 11.89 0.62 -0.12
N SER A 56 12.41 1.55 0.68
CA SER A 56 12.97 1.25 2.01
C SER A 56 11.90 0.74 2.98
N LEU A 57 10.64 1.17 2.82
CA LEU A 57 9.51 0.71 3.62
C LEU A 57 9.15 -0.76 3.36
N ASN A 58 9.46 -1.31 2.18
CA ASN A 58 9.13 -2.70 1.86
C ASN A 58 9.87 -3.72 2.75
N SER A 59 10.99 -3.32 3.37
CA SER A 59 11.75 -4.15 4.31
C SER A 59 11.42 -3.89 5.78
N VAL A 60 10.59 -2.90 6.09
CA VAL A 60 10.27 -2.54 7.47
C VAL A 60 9.23 -3.52 8.00
N GLN A 61 9.52 -4.14 9.14
CA GLN A 61 8.52 -4.96 9.82
C GLN A 61 7.39 -4.06 10.36
N PRO A 62 6.12 -4.45 10.17
CA PRO A 62 5.00 -3.74 10.76
C PRO A 62 5.19 -3.52 12.27
N MET A 63 4.77 -2.35 12.78
CA MET A 63 5.06 -1.94 14.16
C MET A 63 4.65 -2.97 15.22
N TYR A 64 3.57 -3.71 15.00
CA TYR A 64 3.13 -4.74 15.94
C TYR A 64 4.08 -5.94 16.05
N PHE A 65 4.91 -6.21 15.05
CA PHE A 65 5.99 -7.20 15.14
C PHE A 65 7.23 -6.66 15.86
N LEU A 66 7.36 -5.33 15.94
CA LEU A 66 8.42 -4.64 16.66
C LEU A 66 8.08 -4.38 18.14
N ALA A 67 6.97 -4.92 18.64
CA ALA A 67 6.62 -4.83 20.06
C ALA A 67 7.73 -5.41 20.93
N ALA A 68 8.23 -4.61 21.88
CA ALA A 68 9.35 -4.98 22.74
C ALA A 68 9.03 -6.16 23.67
N ASP A 69 7.74 -6.34 24.01
CA ASP A 69 7.25 -7.40 24.87
C ASP A 69 6.40 -8.44 24.12
N THR A 70 6.53 -9.71 24.53
CA THR A 70 5.86 -10.84 23.87
C THR A 70 4.36 -10.84 24.12
N GLN A 71 3.90 -10.35 25.28
CA GLN A 71 2.48 -10.24 25.58
C GLN A 71 1.83 -9.13 24.74
N ASP A 72 2.50 -7.98 24.60
CA ASP A 72 2.03 -6.88 23.75
C ASP A 72 1.94 -7.29 22.27
N ARG A 73 2.96 -8.00 21.75
CA ARG A 73 2.90 -8.60 20.41
C ARG A 73 1.69 -9.51 20.23
N SER A 74 1.39 -10.35 21.23
CA SER A 74 0.24 -11.27 21.19
C SER A 74 -1.10 -10.54 21.14
N ARG A 75 -1.22 -9.40 21.86
CA ARG A 75 -2.42 -8.55 21.82
C ARG A 75 -2.62 -7.93 20.44
N TRP A 76 -1.57 -7.40 19.84
CA TRP A 76 -1.65 -6.84 18.48
C TRP A 76 -2.07 -7.89 17.45
N LEU A 77 -1.48 -9.08 17.48
CA LEU A 77 -1.85 -10.16 16.56
C LEU A 77 -3.31 -10.58 16.73
N ALA A 78 -3.81 -10.69 17.96
CA ALA A 78 -5.22 -11.00 18.22
C ALA A 78 -6.16 -9.93 17.66
N GLY A 79 -5.80 -8.64 17.79
CA GLY A 79 -6.57 -7.54 17.20
C GLY A 79 -6.60 -7.58 15.68
N LEU A 80 -5.47 -7.86 15.03
CA LEU A 80 -5.40 -7.99 13.57
C LEU A 80 -6.23 -9.17 13.06
N GLU A 81 -6.18 -10.31 13.75
CA GLU A 81 -6.98 -11.49 13.42
C GLU A 81 -8.49 -11.19 13.53
N TYR A 82 -8.89 -10.42 14.53
CA TYR A 82 -10.27 -9.96 14.70
C TYR A 82 -10.73 -9.11 13.51
N PHE A 83 -10.00 -8.04 13.17
CA PHE A 83 -10.37 -7.16 12.05
C PHE A 83 -10.35 -7.87 10.70
N ARG A 84 -9.43 -8.83 10.49
CA ARG A 84 -9.40 -9.64 9.26
C ARG A 84 -10.72 -10.40 9.06
N LYS A 85 -11.28 -10.98 10.13
CA LYS A 85 -12.54 -11.73 10.09
C LYS A 85 -13.78 -10.86 9.86
N GLU A 86 -13.72 -9.56 10.11
CA GLU A 86 -14.84 -8.65 9.82
C GLU A 86 -14.92 -8.23 8.35
N VAL A 87 -13.81 -8.35 7.62
CA VAL A 87 -13.68 -7.93 6.22
C VAL A 87 -13.79 -9.12 5.24
N GLU A 88 -13.49 -10.34 5.70
CA GLU A 88 -13.74 -11.60 4.98
C GLU A 88 -15.22 -12.02 5.03
#